data_AF-A0A1Z4QCH9-F1
#
_entry.id   AF-A0A1Z4QCH9-F1
#
_cell.length_a   1.000
_cell.length_b   1.000
_cell.length_c   1.000
_cell.angle_alpha   90.00
_cell.angle_beta   90.00
_cell.angle_gamma   90.00
#
_symmetry.space_group_name_H-M   'P 1'
#
loop_
_entity.id
_entity.type
_entity.pdbx_description
1 polymer ?
#
loop_
_entity_poly.entity_id
_entity_poly.type
_entity_poly.pdbx_seq_one_letter_code
_entity_poly.pdbx_strand_id
1 'polypeptide(L)' 'MHFDRSALGSIQGDLAALVGFALRLGEDCEAVKAGVTLEWSNGQVEGQINRLKMLKPQMYGRAKLDLLSQRVLLAV' A
#
# COMPACT_ATOMS: atom_id res chain seq x y z
N MET A 1 34.54 -14.03 -22.39
CA MET A 1 33.65 -14.25 -21.23
C MET A 1 33.15 -12.89 -20.78
N HIS A 2 31.93 -12.52 -21.17
CA HIS A 2 31.32 -11.23 -20.86
C HIS A 2 30.53 -11.41 -19.55
N PHE A 3 31.02 -10.87 -18.44
CA PHE A 3 30.24 -10.84 -17.20
C PHE A 3 29.20 -9.73 -17.34
N ASP A 4 27.93 -10.10 -17.37
CA ASP A 4 26.79 -9.18 -17.50
C ASP A 4 26.76 -8.18 -16.34
N ARG A 5 27.17 -6.95 -16.62
CA ARG A 5 27.18 -5.80 -15.70
C ARG A 5 25.77 -5.43 -15.20
N SER A 6 24.74 -5.84 -15.92
CA SER A 6 23.32 -5.63 -15.60
C SER A 6 22.84 -6.45 -14.41
N ALA A 7 23.34 -7.68 -14.24
CA ALA A 7 22.96 -8.56 -13.12
C ALA A 7 23.43 -7.99 -11.78
N LEU A 8 24.64 -7.43 -11.72
CA LEU A 8 25.17 -6.76 -10.53
C LEU A 8 24.35 -5.52 -10.15
N GLY A 9 23.85 -4.78 -11.13
CA GLY A 9 22.95 -3.64 -10.90
C GLY A 9 21.61 -4.04 -10.29
N SER A 10 21.04 -5.19 -10.71
CA SER A 10 19.79 -5.71 -10.12
C SER A 10 19.96 -6.14 -8.67
N ILE A 11 21.06 -6.83 -8.34
CA ILE A 11 21.37 -7.26 -6.97
C ILE A 11 21.53 -6.06 -6.03
N GLN A 12 22.15 -4.97 -6.51
CA GLN A 12 22.32 -3.76 -5.73
C GLN A 12 20.99 -3.04 -5.45
N GLY A 13 20.08 -3.03 -6.43
CA GLY A 13 18.73 -2.48 -6.29
C GLY A 13 17.88 -3.27 -5.30
N ASP A 14 17.93 -4.59 -5.38
CA ASP A 14 17.20 -5.48 -4.46
C ASP A 14 17.72 -5.34 -3.03
N LEU A 15 19.04 -5.25 -2.84
CA LEU A 15 19.65 -5.02 -1.54
C LEU A 15 19.21 -3.66 -0.95
N ALA A 16 19.19 -2.60 -1.77
CA ALA A 16 18.74 -1.29 -1.34
C ALA A 16 17.26 -1.30 -0.93
N ALA A 17 16.40 -2.01 -1.66
CA ALA A 17 14.99 -2.17 -1.32
C ALA A 17 14.81 -2.92 0.01
N LEU A 18 15.58 -3.99 0.24
CA LEU A 18 15.54 -4.77 1.48
C LEU A 18 16.02 -3.95 2.68
N VAL A 19 17.11 -3.19 2.54
CA VAL A 19 17.61 -2.29 3.59
C VAL A 19 16.57 -1.23 3.93
N GLY A 20 15.97 -0.59 2.93
CA GLY A 20 14.91 0.40 3.14
C GLY A 20 13.68 -0.20 3.82
N PHE A 21 13.31 -1.44 3.49
CA PHE A 21 12.25 -2.17 4.17
C PHE A 21 12.59 -2.43 5.64
N ALA A 22 13.77 -2.95 5.94
CA ALA A 22 14.19 -3.26 7.30
C ALA A 22 14.24 -2.02 8.21
N LEU A 23 14.69 -0.88 7.68
CA LEU A 23 14.70 0.39 8.40
C LEU A 23 13.27 0.82 8.78
N ARG A 24 12.35 0.84 7.82
CA ARG A 24 10.95 1.22 8.08
C ARG A 24 10.23 0.21 8.99
N LEU A 25 10.53 -1.07 8.86
CA LEU A 25 9.99 -2.09 9.76
C LEU A 25 10.45 -1.86 11.21
N GLY A 26 11.69 -1.39 11.39
CA GLY A 26 12.21 -0.98 12.70
C GLY A 26 11.45 0.23 13.26
N GLU A 27 11.17 1.23 12.43
CA GLU A 27 10.37 2.42 12.81
C GLU A 27 8.92 2.04 13.18
N ASP A 28 8.31 1.10 12.44
CA ASP A 28 6.92 0.67 12.60
C ASP A 28 6.75 -0.47 13.63
N CYS A 29 7.79 -0.82 14.39
CA CYS A 29 7.81 -1.99 15.27
C CYS A 29 6.65 -2.03 16.28
N GLU A 30 6.29 -0.89 16.88
CA GLU A 30 5.16 -0.80 17.81
C GLU A 30 3.82 -0.99 17.12
N ALA A 31 3.65 -0.44 15.91
CA ALA A 31 2.43 -0.63 15.12
C ALA A 31 2.25 -2.10 14.72
N VAL A 32 3.34 -2.77 14.32
CA VAL A 32 3.33 -4.20 13.98
C VAL A 32 3.01 -5.05 15.19
N LYS A 33 3.63 -4.78 16.36
CA LYS A 33 3.31 -5.47 17.62
C LYS A 33 1.84 -5.30 17.97
N ALA A 34 1.31 -4.09 17.91
CA ALA A 34 -0.11 -3.83 18.17
C ALA A 34 -1.02 -4.59 17.21
N GLY A 35 -0.68 -4.63 15.92
CA GLY A 35 -1.45 -5.34 14.89
C GLY A 35 -1.51 -6.86 15.05
N VAL A 36 -0.53 -7.48 15.73
CA VAL A 36 -0.53 -8.93 15.99
C VAL A 36 -0.92 -9.32 17.42
N THR A 37 -0.92 -8.35 18.36
CA THR A 37 -1.21 -8.60 19.78
C THR A 37 -2.64 -8.22 20.15
N LEU A 38 -3.18 -7.18 19.53
CA LEU A 38 -4.54 -6.73 19.81
C LEU A 38 -5.55 -7.55 19.01
N GLU A 39 -6.73 -7.79 19.60
CA GLU A 39 -7.84 -8.46 18.90
C GLU A 39 -8.47 -7.60 17.79
N TRP A 40 -8.07 -6.32 17.70
CA TRP A 40 -8.69 -5.30 16.87
C TRP A 40 -7.85 -5.15 15.60
N SER A 41 -8.46 -5.44 14.46
CA SER A 41 -7.79 -5.33 13.15
C SER A 41 -8.17 -4.03 12.44
N ASN A 42 -7.20 -3.44 11.72
CA ASN A 42 -7.45 -2.33 10.81
C ASN A 42 -8.14 -2.76 9.50
N GLY A 43 -8.44 -4.07 9.34
CA GLY A 43 -8.96 -4.64 8.09
C GLY A 43 -10.28 -4.03 7.62
N GLN A 44 -11.18 -3.61 8.52
CA GLN A 44 -12.41 -2.92 8.12
C GLN A 44 -12.11 -1.56 7.49
N VAL A 45 -11.19 -0.78 8.08
CA VAL A 45 -10.77 0.53 7.56
C VAL A 45 -10.05 0.36 6.23
N GLU A 46 -9.12 -0.59 6.15
CA GLU A 46 -8.39 -0.90 4.91
C GLU A 46 -9.32 -1.39 3.80
N GLY A 47 -10.34 -2.18 4.13
CA GLY A 47 -11.38 -2.60 3.19
C GLY A 47 -12.15 -1.42 2.59
N GLN A 48 -12.56 -0.46 3.42
CA GLN A 48 -13.21 0.76 2.96
C GLN A 48 -12.27 1.62 2.10
N ILE A 49 -11.00 1.75 2.49
CA ILE A 49 -9.98 2.45 1.71
C ILE A 49 -9.77 1.78 0.36
N ASN A 50 -9.67 0.44 0.31
CA ASN A 50 -9.51 -0.30 -0.93
C ASN A 50 -10.72 -0.13 -1.84
N ARG A 51 -11.93 -0.19 -1.29
CA ARG A 51 -13.16 0.07 -2.03
C ARG A 51 -13.18 1.48 -2.62
N LEU A 52 -12.79 2.49 -1.85
CA LEU A 52 -12.64 3.87 -2.33
C LEU A 52 -11.58 3.98 -3.44
N LYS A 53 -10.42 3.34 -3.26
CA LYS A 53 -9.34 3.28 -4.25
C LYS A 53 -9.76 2.58 -5.53
N MET A 54 -10.68 1.62 -5.49
CA MET A 54 -11.23 0.98 -6.69
C MET A 54 -12.26 1.87 -7.40
N LEU A 55 -13.08 2.59 -6.63
CA LEU A 55 -14.16 3.41 -7.17
C LEU A 55 -13.64 4.72 -7.79
N LYS A 56 -12.66 5.37 -7.16
CA LYS A 56 -12.11 6.66 -7.59
C LYS A 56 -11.59 6.64 -9.04
N PRO A 57 -10.83 5.63 -9.50
CA PRO A 57 -10.35 5.56 -10.88
C PRO A 57 -11.45 5.46 -11.95
N GLN A 58 -12.61 4.88 -11.63
CA GLN A 58 -13.74 4.79 -12.55
C GLN A 58 -14.37 6.15 -12.86
N MET A 59 -13.97 7.20 -12.12
CA MET A 59 -14.61 8.51 -12.13
C MET A 59 -13.63 9.65 -12.43
N TYR A 60 -12.36 9.33 -12.75
CA TYR A 60 -11.38 10.34 -13.14
C TYR A 60 -11.91 11.21 -14.30
N GLY A 61 -11.78 12.54 -14.16
CA GLY A 61 -12.25 13.51 -15.14
C GLY A 61 -13.76 13.70 -15.25
N ARG A 62 -14.59 12.89 -14.56
CA ARG A 62 -16.06 12.93 -14.64
C ARG A 62 -16.78 13.29 -13.35
N ALA A 63 -16.10 13.25 -12.21
CA ALA A 63 -16.73 13.45 -10.92
C ALA A 63 -15.98 14.41 -9.99
N LYS A 64 -16.73 15.33 -9.40
CA LYS A 64 -16.32 16.08 -8.20
C LYS A 64 -16.55 15.23 -6.94
N LEU A 65 -16.04 15.68 -5.78
CA LEU A 65 -16.12 14.91 -4.53
C LEU A 65 -17.55 14.46 -4.17
N ASP A 66 -18.56 15.29 -4.41
CA ASP A 66 -19.96 14.96 -4.09
C ASP A 66 -20.44 13.67 -4.79
N LEU A 67 -20.05 13.48 -6.06
CA LEU A 67 -20.43 12.31 -6.85
C LEU A 67 -19.65 11.05 -6.41
N LEU A 68 -18.40 11.22 -5.97
CA LEU A 68 -17.62 10.12 -5.39
C LEU A 68 -18.24 9.68 -4.06
N SER A 69 -18.60 10.63 -3.19
CA SER A 69 -19.27 10.37 -1.91
C SER A 69 -20.60 9.64 -2.10
N GLN A 70 -21.43 10.07 -3.06
CA GLN A 70 -22.69 9.39 -3.37
C GLN A 70 -22.45 7.92 -3.78
N ARG A 71 -21.47 7.63 -4.64
CA ARG A 71 -21.19 6.24 -5.04
C ARG A 71 -20.56 5.40 -3.95
N VAL A 72 -19.79 5.99 -3.03
CA VAL A 72 -19.31 5.28 -1.85
C VAL A 72 -20.48 4.91 -0.93
N LEU A 73 -21.46 5.79 -0.73
CA LEU A 73 -22.62 5.50 0.10
C LEU A 73 -23.60 4.50 -0.57
N LEU A 74 -23.74 4.56 -1.89
CA LEU A 74 -24.69 3.74 -2.64
C LEU A 74 -24.16 2.37 -3.07
N ALA A 75 -22.85 2.17 -3.13
CA ALA A 75 -22.35 0.81 -3.28
C ALA A 75 -22.55 0.06 -1.94
N VAL A 76 -23.27 -1.05 -2.00
CA VAL A 76 -23.51 -1.97 -0.90
C VAL A 76 -22.89 -3.29 -1.29
#